data_AF-A0A7L2Z0E0-F1
#
_entry.id   AF-A0A7L2Z0E0-F1
#
_cell.length_a   1.000
_cell.length_b   1.000
_cell.length_c   1.000
_cell.angle_alpha   90.00
_cell.angle_beta   90.00
_cell.angle_gamma   90.00
#
_symmetry.space_group_name_H-M   'P 1'
#
loop_
_entity.id
_entity.type
_entity.pdbx_description
1 polymer ?
#
loop_
_entity_poly.entity_id
_entity_poly.type
_entity_poly.pdbx_seq_one_letter_code
_entity_poly.pdbx_strand_id
1 'polypeptide(L)'
;DGTTDITRTVHWGVPTPLQKEAYTRVLMGNIDLSRLVFPPNTAGRTVEAFARRALWDVGLNYGHGTGHGIGNFLSVHEWPVGFQSNNVPLATGMFTSIEPGYYRDGEFGIRIEDVALVVEAQTKKPFLTFEVVSLVPYDRNLIDLSLLSPEQIRYLNTYYETIRARVGPELRRQGLEEEYGWLQRSTEP
;
A
#
# COMPACT_ATOMS: atom_id res chain seq x y z
N ASP A 1 16.94 4.53 -11.37
CA ASP A 1 16.70 5.97 -11.13
C ASP A 1 15.26 6.39 -11.41
N GLY A 2 14.47 5.63 -12.18
CA GLY A 2 13.05 5.32 -11.86
C GLY A 2 12.01 6.45 -11.82
N THR A 3 10.76 6.05 -11.57
CA THR A 3 9.61 6.95 -11.29
C THR A 3 8.96 6.49 -9.98
N THR A 4 8.56 7.42 -9.13
CA THR A 4 7.91 7.14 -7.85
C THR A 4 6.52 7.74 -7.81
N ASP A 5 5.59 7.05 -7.17
CA ASP A 5 4.30 7.61 -6.75
C ASP A 5 3.98 7.14 -5.34
N ILE A 6 3.54 8.05 -4.48
CA ILE A 6 3.26 7.72 -3.08
C ILE A 6 2.27 8.70 -2.47
N THR A 7 1.29 8.15 -1.78
CA THR A 7 0.34 8.91 -0.97
C THR A 7 0.33 8.36 0.46
N ARG A 8 0.40 9.29 1.42
CA ARG A 8 0.16 9.04 2.85
C ARG A 8 -0.90 10.03 3.33
N THR A 9 -1.82 9.55 4.16
CA THR A 9 -2.78 10.40 4.87
C THR A 9 -2.33 10.50 6.33
N VAL A 10 -2.27 11.71 6.86
CA VAL A 10 -1.80 11.99 8.23
C VAL A 10 -2.81 12.84 9.00
N HIS A 11 -2.78 12.78 10.33
CA HIS A 11 -3.63 13.56 11.20
C HIS A 11 -2.85 14.14 12.39
N TRP A 12 -2.74 15.47 12.45
CA TRP A 12 -1.98 16.18 13.50
C TRP A 12 -2.75 16.43 14.81
N GLY A 13 -4.06 16.21 14.83
CA GLY A 13 -4.88 16.30 16.03
C GLY A 13 -5.33 14.93 16.55
N VAL A 14 -6.49 14.90 17.21
CA VAL A 14 -7.18 13.66 17.62
C VAL A 14 -8.17 13.24 16.52
N PRO A 15 -7.93 12.13 15.80
CA PRO A 15 -8.86 11.70 14.77
C PRO A 15 -10.15 11.17 15.38
N THR A 16 -11.26 11.44 14.70
CA THR A 16 -12.59 10.91 15.06
C THR A 16 -12.65 9.40 14.88
N PRO A 17 -13.58 8.69 15.53
CA PRO A 17 -13.77 7.25 15.33
C PRO A 17 -13.99 6.88 13.86
N LEU A 18 -14.76 7.69 13.12
CA LEU A 18 -15.01 7.46 11.70
C LEU A 18 -13.75 7.63 10.84
N GLN A 19 -12.90 8.62 11.12
CA GLN A 19 -11.62 8.80 10.42
C GLN A 19 -10.69 7.61 10.66
N LYS A 20 -10.60 7.11 11.90
CA LYS A 20 -9.79 5.93 12.23
C LYS A 20 -10.33 4.65 11.57
N GLU A 21 -11.63 4.43 11.62
CA GLU A 21 -12.26 3.27 10.97
C GLU A 21 -12.01 3.30 9.46
N ALA A 22 -12.31 4.42 8.81
CA ALA A 22 -12.14 4.56 7.36
C ALA A 22 -10.66 4.39 6.96
N TYR A 23 -9.73 5.00 7.69
CA TYR A 23 -8.30 4.87 7.44
C TYR A 23 -7.83 3.42 7.58
N THR A 24 -8.26 2.78 8.65
CA THR A 24 -7.87 1.38 8.92
C THR A 24 -8.41 0.46 7.84
N ARG A 25 -9.64 0.65 7.36
CA ARG A 25 -10.20 -0.15 6.26
C ARG A 25 -9.49 0.08 4.93
N VAL A 26 -9.08 1.33 4.64
CA VAL A 26 -8.23 1.62 3.47
C VAL A 26 -6.89 0.91 3.60
N LEU A 27 -6.26 0.95 4.78
CA LEU A 27 -5.00 0.26 5.07
C LEU A 27 -5.13 -1.26 4.95
N MET A 28 -6.22 -1.84 5.47
CA MET A 28 -6.53 -3.27 5.32
C MET A 28 -6.57 -3.66 3.84
N GLY A 29 -7.24 -2.87 3.00
CA GLY A 29 -7.29 -3.10 1.56
C GLY A 29 -5.91 -3.04 0.89
N ASN A 30 -5.10 -2.04 1.24
CA ASN A 30 -3.73 -1.90 0.71
C ASN A 30 -2.89 -3.12 1.10
N ILE A 31 -2.93 -3.52 2.38
CA ILE A 31 -2.18 -4.66 2.91
C ILE A 31 -2.65 -5.97 2.27
N ASP A 32 -3.97 -6.19 2.19
CA ASP A 32 -4.56 -7.45 1.72
C ASP A 32 -4.27 -7.69 0.24
N LEU A 33 -4.26 -6.63 -0.58
CA LEU A 33 -3.81 -6.74 -1.95
C LEU A 33 -2.28 -6.91 -2.05
N SER A 34 -1.50 -6.15 -1.28
CA SER A 34 -0.03 -6.21 -1.30
C SER A 34 0.54 -7.58 -0.92
N ARG A 35 -0.16 -8.35 -0.09
CA ARG A 35 0.25 -9.71 0.29
C ARG A 35 -0.31 -10.82 -0.59
N LEU A 36 -1.14 -10.47 -1.57
CA LEU A 36 -1.93 -11.45 -2.29
C LEU A 36 -1.01 -12.36 -3.10
N VAL A 37 -1.19 -13.67 -2.94
CA VAL A 37 -0.56 -14.69 -3.77
C VAL A 37 -1.58 -15.14 -4.81
N PHE A 38 -1.26 -14.98 -6.10
CA PHE A 38 -2.20 -15.19 -7.20
C PHE A 38 -1.59 -16.00 -8.36
N PRO A 39 -2.39 -16.72 -9.16
CA PRO A 39 -1.89 -17.47 -10.31
C PRO A 39 -1.33 -16.55 -11.42
N PRO A 40 -0.38 -17.02 -12.24
CA PRO A 40 0.00 -16.32 -13.46
C PRO A 40 -1.21 -16.14 -14.40
N ASN A 41 -1.13 -15.18 -15.33
CA ASN A 41 -2.23 -14.79 -16.23
C ASN A 41 -3.46 -14.20 -15.52
N THR A 42 -3.30 -13.69 -14.30
CA THR A 42 -4.35 -12.96 -13.57
C THR A 42 -4.30 -11.48 -13.90
N ALA A 43 -5.39 -10.91 -14.41
CA ALA A 43 -5.54 -9.46 -14.58
C ALA A 43 -5.74 -8.75 -13.23
N GLY A 44 -5.21 -7.53 -13.07
CA GLY A 44 -5.38 -6.74 -11.85
C GLY A 44 -6.85 -6.57 -11.46
N ARG A 45 -7.73 -6.38 -12.46
CA ARG A 45 -9.19 -6.30 -12.25
C ARG A 45 -9.77 -7.49 -11.48
N THR A 46 -9.22 -8.69 -11.64
CA THR A 46 -9.68 -9.91 -10.94
C THR A 46 -9.38 -9.86 -9.44
N VAL A 47 -8.29 -9.22 -9.06
CA VAL A 47 -7.82 -9.14 -7.66
C VAL A 47 -8.15 -7.81 -6.98
N GLU A 48 -8.72 -6.86 -7.72
CA GLU A 48 -9.08 -5.53 -7.22
C GLU A 48 -9.97 -5.56 -5.98
N ALA A 49 -10.86 -6.56 -5.87
CA ALA A 49 -11.77 -6.71 -4.76
C ALA A 49 -11.06 -6.88 -3.40
N PHE A 50 -9.82 -7.38 -3.38
CA PHE A 50 -9.04 -7.50 -2.14
C PHE A 50 -8.72 -6.13 -1.53
N ALA A 51 -8.52 -5.10 -2.35
CA ALA A 51 -8.33 -3.73 -1.88
C ALA A 51 -9.62 -3.04 -1.44
N ARG A 52 -10.78 -3.56 -1.88
CA ARG A 52 -12.11 -2.96 -1.62
C ARG A 52 -12.87 -3.63 -0.49
N ARG A 53 -12.59 -4.91 -0.23
CA ARG A 53 -13.38 -5.77 0.66
C ARG A 53 -13.65 -5.13 2.03
N ALA A 54 -12.60 -4.65 2.70
CA ALA A 54 -12.73 -4.07 4.03
C ALA A 54 -13.65 -2.84 4.07
N LEU A 55 -13.71 -2.04 3.00
CA LEU A 55 -14.66 -0.94 2.88
C LEU A 55 -16.07 -1.45 2.55
N TRP A 56 -16.19 -2.42 1.64
CA TRP A 56 -17.47 -3.01 1.24
C TRP A 56 -18.20 -3.69 2.40
N ASP A 57 -17.46 -4.31 3.33
CA ASP A 57 -18.03 -4.96 4.52
C ASP A 57 -18.86 -3.99 5.40
N VAL A 58 -18.67 -2.67 5.24
CA VAL A 58 -19.46 -1.61 5.92
C VAL A 58 -20.16 -0.66 4.95
N GLY A 59 -20.30 -1.05 3.68
CA GLY A 59 -21.02 -0.26 2.67
C GLY A 59 -20.28 1.00 2.20
N LEU A 60 -18.96 1.08 2.39
CA LEU A 60 -18.12 2.16 1.89
C LEU A 60 -17.46 1.76 0.56
N ASN A 61 -17.05 2.74 -0.26
CA ASN A 61 -16.34 2.49 -1.53
C ASN A 61 -15.52 3.73 -1.97
N TYR A 62 -14.66 3.57 -2.98
CA TYR A 62 -13.96 4.68 -3.65
C TYR A 62 -14.20 4.68 -5.16
N GLY A 63 -14.25 5.88 -5.74
CA GLY A 63 -14.65 6.15 -7.13
C GLY A 63 -13.54 6.10 -8.18
N HIS A 64 -12.35 5.59 -7.87
CA HIS A 64 -11.24 5.41 -8.79
C HIS A 64 -10.76 3.95 -8.82
N GLY A 65 -9.86 3.58 -9.74
CA GLY A 65 -9.23 2.26 -9.77
C GLY A 65 -8.25 2.07 -8.62
N THR A 66 -7.92 0.82 -8.29
CA THR A 66 -6.99 0.50 -7.19
C THR A 66 -5.52 0.78 -7.51
N GLY A 67 -5.17 0.98 -8.78
CA GLY A 67 -3.82 1.36 -9.17
C GLY A 67 -3.60 1.36 -10.67
N HIS A 68 -2.40 1.75 -11.07
CA HIS A 68 -1.92 1.87 -12.45
C HIS A 68 -0.46 1.44 -12.57
N GLY A 69 0.00 1.14 -13.80
CA GLY A 69 1.41 0.89 -14.07
C GLY A 69 2.30 2.10 -13.80
N ILE A 70 3.56 1.83 -13.42
CA ILE A 70 4.60 2.84 -13.21
C ILE A 70 5.72 2.61 -14.22
N GLY A 71 5.98 3.59 -15.09
CA GLY A 71 7.08 3.54 -16.05
C GLY A 71 8.44 3.76 -15.38
N ASN A 72 9.50 3.16 -15.91
CA ASN A 72 10.85 3.35 -15.37
C ASN A 72 11.49 4.65 -15.92
N PHE A 73 11.50 5.71 -15.10
CA PHE A 73 11.91 7.06 -15.51
C PHE A 73 11.12 7.58 -16.74
N LEU A 74 9.85 7.17 -16.78
CA LEU A 74 8.86 7.51 -17.80
C LEU A 74 7.55 7.92 -17.10
N SER A 75 6.42 7.77 -17.78
CA SER A 75 5.11 8.16 -17.26
C SER A 75 4.79 7.49 -15.92
N VAL A 76 4.37 8.30 -14.95
CA VAL A 76 3.88 7.81 -13.66
C VAL A 76 2.61 6.98 -13.82
N HIS A 77 1.78 7.28 -14.82
CA HIS A 77 0.66 6.44 -15.24
C HIS A 77 1.00 5.74 -16.57
N GLU A 78 1.44 4.48 -16.50
CA GLU A 78 1.84 3.71 -17.68
C GLU A 78 0.87 2.57 -17.98
N TRP A 79 0.16 2.69 -19.11
CA TRP A 79 -0.66 1.61 -19.67
C TRP A 79 0.23 0.57 -20.38
N PRO A 80 -0.06 -0.75 -20.37
CA PRO A 80 -1.31 -1.42 -20.03
C PRO A 80 -1.43 -2.07 -18.65
N VAL A 81 -0.51 -1.80 -17.73
CA VAL A 81 -0.56 -2.38 -16.37
C VAL A 81 -1.59 -1.64 -15.51
N GLY A 82 -2.35 -2.36 -14.68
CA GLY A 82 -3.32 -1.76 -13.78
C GLY A 82 -4.48 -2.69 -13.41
N PHE A 83 -5.55 -2.11 -12.85
CA PHE A 83 -6.70 -2.82 -12.29
C PHE A 83 -8.02 -2.58 -13.04
N GLN A 84 -7.99 -1.90 -14.18
CA GLN A 84 -9.14 -1.64 -15.06
C GLN A 84 -9.42 -2.83 -15.99
N SER A 85 -10.64 -2.87 -16.56
CA SER A 85 -11.14 -4.01 -17.34
C SER A 85 -10.34 -4.33 -18.62
N ASN A 86 -9.59 -3.37 -19.16
CA ASN A 86 -8.79 -3.51 -20.38
C ASN A 86 -7.28 -3.63 -20.11
N ASN A 87 -6.86 -3.77 -18.84
CA ASN A 87 -5.46 -3.99 -18.50
C ASN A 87 -5.02 -5.43 -18.83
N VAL A 88 -3.74 -5.59 -19.13
CA VAL A 88 -3.14 -6.91 -19.36
C VAL A 88 -2.99 -7.69 -18.04
N PRO A 89 -2.84 -9.02 -18.09
CA PRO A 89 -2.45 -9.80 -16.93
C PRO A 89 -1.16 -9.31 -16.29
N LEU A 90 -1.12 -9.34 -14.96
CA LEU A 90 0.08 -9.01 -14.18
C LEU A 90 1.15 -10.09 -14.41
N ALA A 91 2.38 -9.65 -14.64
CA ALA A 91 3.54 -10.51 -14.88
C ALA A 91 4.75 -10.02 -14.09
N THR A 92 5.66 -10.94 -13.76
CA THR A 92 6.91 -10.64 -13.04
C THR A 92 7.67 -9.49 -13.71
N GLY A 93 8.16 -8.55 -12.91
CA GLY A 93 8.90 -7.37 -13.39
C GLY A 93 8.05 -6.13 -13.65
N MET A 94 6.71 -6.26 -13.66
CA MET A 94 5.81 -5.11 -13.76
C MET A 94 5.75 -4.33 -12.45
N PHE A 95 5.80 -3.00 -12.54
CA PHE A 95 5.51 -2.10 -11.42
C PHE A 95 4.09 -1.57 -11.51
N THR A 96 3.41 -1.50 -10.36
CA THR A 96 2.06 -0.93 -10.23
C THR A 96 1.92 -0.16 -8.92
N SER A 97 1.09 0.88 -8.88
CA SER A 97 0.57 1.41 -7.61
C SER A 97 -0.46 0.45 -7.01
N ILE A 98 -0.56 0.46 -5.68
CA ILE A 98 -1.65 -0.09 -4.87
C ILE A 98 -2.14 1.05 -3.98
N GLU A 99 -3.26 1.65 -4.35
CA GLU A 99 -3.68 2.97 -3.83
C GLU A 99 -5.17 3.05 -3.44
N PRO A 100 -5.72 2.12 -2.63
CA PRO A 100 -7.10 2.26 -2.17
C PRO A 100 -7.31 3.58 -1.43
N GLY A 101 -8.56 4.05 -1.44
CA GLY A 101 -8.95 5.27 -0.75
C GLY A 101 -10.37 5.23 -0.23
N TYR A 102 -10.77 6.32 0.42
CA TYR A 102 -12.15 6.61 0.80
C TYR A 102 -12.31 8.12 0.95
N TYR A 103 -13.43 8.66 0.46
CA TYR A 103 -13.68 10.09 0.44
C TYR A 103 -15.08 10.36 0.97
N ARG A 104 -15.15 11.20 2.01
CA ARG A 104 -16.38 11.64 2.63
C ARG A 104 -16.61 13.10 2.23
N ASP A 105 -17.60 13.33 1.36
CA ASP A 105 -17.89 14.64 0.79
C ASP A 105 -18.05 15.72 1.86
N GLY A 106 -17.34 16.84 1.67
CA GLY A 106 -17.38 17.97 2.58
C GLY A 106 -16.67 17.76 3.93
N GLU A 107 -16.09 16.59 4.19
CA GLU A 107 -15.47 16.26 5.48
C GLU A 107 -13.98 15.92 5.36
N PHE A 108 -13.63 14.75 4.80
CA PHE A 108 -12.25 14.27 4.74
C PHE A 108 -12.03 13.27 3.59
N GLY A 109 -10.76 13.07 3.24
CA GLY A 109 -10.34 12.08 2.25
C GLY A 109 -9.13 11.29 2.75
N ILE A 110 -9.07 10.03 2.37
CA ILE A 110 -7.99 9.11 2.72
C ILE A 110 -7.56 8.39 1.45
N ARG A 111 -6.25 8.34 1.23
CA ARG A 111 -5.62 7.40 0.29
C ARG A 111 -4.31 6.92 0.89
N ILE A 112 -4.03 5.63 0.70
CA ILE A 112 -2.77 4.99 1.09
C ILE A 112 -2.25 4.31 -0.16
N GLU A 113 -1.11 4.78 -0.64
CA GLU A 113 -0.55 4.36 -1.91
C GLU A 113 0.89 3.93 -1.78
N ASP A 114 1.18 2.78 -2.37
CA ASP A 114 2.52 2.23 -2.48
C ASP A 114 2.79 1.73 -3.90
N VAL A 115 4.01 1.91 -4.37
CA VAL A 115 4.48 1.21 -5.57
C VAL A 115 4.88 -0.20 -5.16
N ALA A 116 4.46 -1.15 -5.98
CA ALA A 116 4.76 -2.56 -5.81
C ALA A 116 5.26 -3.20 -7.11
N LEU A 117 6.25 -4.07 -6.97
CA LEU A 117 6.80 -4.91 -8.03
C LEU A 117 6.12 -6.27 -8.01
N VAL A 118 5.66 -6.75 -9.17
CA VAL A 118 5.18 -8.13 -9.30
C VAL A 118 6.39 -9.08 -9.32
N VAL A 119 6.41 -10.04 -8.40
CA VAL A 119 7.48 -11.03 -8.22
C VAL A 119 6.91 -12.45 -8.12
N GLU A 120 7.77 -13.45 -8.24
CA GLU A 120 7.37 -14.84 -8.00
C GLU A 120 7.11 -15.08 -6.50
N ALA A 121 6.01 -15.76 -6.19
CA ALA A 121 5.68 -16.17 -4.84
C ALA A 121 6.37 -17.50 -4.48
N GLN A 122 6.78 -17.64 -3.23
CA GLN A 122 7.33 -18.90 -2.71
C GLN A 122 6.21 -19.91 -2.44
N THR A 123 5.81 -20.68 -3.45
CA THR A 123 4.82 -21.74 -3.31
C THR A 123 5.23 -23.03 -4.04
N LYS A 124 4.45 -24.11 -3.88
CA LYS A 124 4.72 -25.40 -4.53
C LYS A 124 4.56 -25.36 -6.07
N LYS A 125 3.88 -24.35 -6.60
CA LYS A 125 3.63 -24.15 -8.04
C LYS A 125 3.96 -22.70 -8.42
N PRO A 126 4.15 -22.37 -9.70
CA PRO A 126 4.36 -20.98 -10.12
C PRO A 126 3.14 -20.12 -9.77
N PHE A 127 3.33 -19.19 -8.83
CA PHE A 127 2.40 -18.16 -8.41
C PHE A 127 3.15 -16.83 -8.34
N LEU A 128 2.42 -15.73 -8.36
CA LEU A 128 2.94 -14.37 -8.26
C LEU A 128 2.49 -13.74 -6.94
N THR A 129 3.21 -12.73 -6.51
CA THR A 129 2.89 -11.84 -5.38
C THR A 129 3.45 -10.46 -5.66
N PHE A 130 3.23 -9.52 -4.75
CA PHE A 130 3.82 -8.19 -4.81
C PHE A 130 4.98 -8.05 -3.80
N GLU A 131 6.03 -7.34 -4.20
CA GLU A 131 7.05 -6.74 -3.33
C GLU A 131 6.80 -5.22 -3.28
N VAL A 132 6.40 -4.69 -2.13
CA VAL A 132 6.22 -3.24 -1.95
C VAL A 132 7.59 -2.57 -1.89
N VAL A 133 7.80 -1.56 -2.73
CA VAL A 133 9.06 -0.81 -2.82
C VAL A 133 8.97 0.61 -2.25
N SER A 134 7.75 1.12 -2.01
CA SER A 134 7.54 2.34 -1.23
C SER A 134 7.83 2.09 0.24
N LEU A 135 8.80 2.80 0.83
CA LEU A 135 9.28 2.59 2.19
C LEU A 135 9.06 3.84 3.06
N VAL A 136 7.79 4.17 3.33
CA VAL A 136 7.39 5.30 4.18
C VAL A 136 6.37 4.82 5.23
N PRO A 137 6.58 5.09 6.53
CA PRO A 137 5.64 4.67 7.57
C PRO A 137 4.20 5.17 7.33
N TYR A 138 3.23 4.43 7.86
CA TYR A 138 1.84 4.87 7.91
C TYR A 138 1.60 5.71 9.17
N ASP A 139 0.57 6.56 9.17
CA ASP A 139 0.21 7.32 10.37
C ASP A 139 -0.43 6.41 11.43
N ARG A 140 0.31 6.12 12.49
CA ARG A 140 -0.14 5.27 13.61
C ARG A 140 -1.32 5.87 14.38
N ASN A 141 -1.48 7.18 14.37
CA ASN A 141 -2.60 7.87 15.05
C ASN A 141 -3.95 7.49 14.43
N LEU A 142 -3.96 7.21 13.13
CA LEU A 142 -5.15 6.86 12.37
C LEU A 142 -5.48 5.36 12.37
N ILE A 143 -4.58 4.49 12.85
CA ILE A 143 -4.79 3.04 12.85
C ILE A 143 -5.60 2.62 14.09
N ASP A 144 -6.70 1.91 13.86
CA ASP A 144 -7.43 1.16 14.88
C ASP A 144 -7.00 -0.31 14.86
N LEU A 145 -6.10 -0.67 15.77
CA LEU A 145 -5.56 -2.03 15.86
C LEU A 145 -6.63 -3.09 16.14
N SER A 146 -7.80 -2.73 16.68
CA SER A 146 -8.87 -3.68 16.95
C SER A 146 -9.55 -4.22 15.69
N LEU A 147 -9.41 -3.52 14.57
CA LEU A 147 -9.95 -3.94 13.27
C LEU A 147 -8.97 -4.80 12.47
N LEU A 148 -7.68 -4.77 12.82
CA LEU A 148 -6.65 -5.49 12.07
C LEU A 148 -6.57 -6.95 12.48
N SER A 149 -6.43 -7.83 11.49
CA SER A 149 -6.12 -9.24 11.76
C SER A 149 -4.69 -9.41 12.28
N PRO A 150 -4.40 -10.53 12.98
CA PRO A 150 -3.02 -10.86 13.37
C PRO A 150 -2.04 -10.88 12.19
N GLU A 151 -2.48 -11.31 11.00
CA GLU A 151 -1.69 -11.29 9.77
C GLU A 151 -1.40 -9.85 9.32
N GLN A 152 -2.38 -8.93 9.40
CA GLN A 152 -2.22 -7.50 9.10
C GLN A 152 -1.23 -6.83 10.04
N ILE A 153 -1.30 -7.11 11.34
CA ILE A 153 -0.35 -6.61 12.32
C ILE A 153 1.07 -7.15 12.04
N ARG A 154 1.22 -8.46 11.77
CA ARG A 154 2.53 -9.03 11.41
C ARG A 154 3.12 -8.37 10.16
N TYR A 155 2.31 -8.15 9.14
CA TYR A 155 2.76 -7.47 7.92
C TYR A 155 3.22 -6.04 8.19
N LEU A 156 2.45 -5.25 8.97
CA LEU A 156 2.85 -3.89 9.35
C LEU A 156 4.21 -3.87 10.05
N ASN A 157 4.42 -4.79 11.00
CA ASN A 157 5.67 -4.87 11.75
C ASN A 157 6.85 -5.25 10.85
N THR A 158 6.67 -6.21 9.93
CA THR A 158 7.70 -6.56 8.94
C THR A 158 7.96 -5.42 7.95
N TYR A 159 6.93 -4.69 7.53
CA TYR A 159 7.08 -3.51 6.68
C TYR A 159 7.91 -2.42 7.37
N TYR A 160 7.61 -2.13 8.63
CA TYR A 160 8.34 -1.16 9.45
C TYR A 160 9.78 -1.58 9.76
N GLU A 161 10.02 -2.87 9.99
CA GLU A 161 11.37 -3.42 10.09
C GLU A 161 12.15 -3.25 8.78
N THR A 162 11.51 -3.50 7.64
CA THR A 162 12.11 -3.31 6.31
C THR A 162 12.48 -1.85 6.09
N ILE A 163 11.62 -0.90 6.47
CA ILE A 163 11.91 0.54 6.42
C ILE A 163 13.16 0.86 7.25
N ARG A 164 13.25 0.42 8.50
CA ARG A 164 14.44 0.66 9.33
C ARG A 164 15.70 0.09 8.70
N ALA A 165 15.61 -1.12 8.15
CA ALA A 165 16.76 -1.83 7.58
C ALA A 165 17.25 -1.19 6.29
N ARG A 166 16.36 -0.66 5.44
CA ARG A 166 16.71 -0.11 4.12
C ARG A 166 16.89 1.40 4.11
N VAL A 167 16.01 2.15 4.77
CA VAL A 167 16.02 3.63 4.78
C VAL A 167 16.92 4.18 5.89
N GLY A 168 16.97 3.51 7.05
CA GLY A 168 17.76 3.96 8.20
C GLY A 168 19.26 4.18 7.89
N PRO A 169 19.97 3.23 7.27
CA PRO A 169 21.37 3.41 6.89
C PRO A 169 21.58 4.59 5.93
N GLU A 170 20.64 4.84 5.02
CA GLU A 170 20.71 5.91 4.04
C GLU A 170 20.58 7.30 4.70
N LEU A 171 19.65 7.46 5.65
CA LEU A 171 19.53 8.69 6.43
C LEU A 171 20.83 9.00 7.20
N ARG A 172 21.42 8.00 7.85
CA ARG A 172 22.70 8.16 8.57
C ARG A 172 23.85 8.49 7.62
N ARG A 173 23.90 7.85 6.45
CA ARG A 173 24.90 8.14 5.41
C ARG A 173 24.84 9.61 4.95
N GLN A 174 23.64 10.19 4.92
CA GLN A 174 23.41 11.59 4.57
C GLN A 174 23.56 12.57 5.76
N GLY A 175 23.75 12.08 6.99
CA GLY A 175 23.84 12.91 8.20
C GLY A 175 22.50 13.42 8.73
N LEU A 176 21.38 12.79 8.34
CA LEU A 176 20.00 13.14 8.69
C LEU A 176 19.58 12.48 10.02
N GLU A 177 20.18 12.94 11.12
CA GLU A 177 19.98 12.32 12.45
C GLU A 177 18.60 12.58 13.06
N GLU A 178 17.98 13.73 12.78
CA GLU A 178 16.62 14.02 13.25
C GLU A 178 15.59 13.09 12.60
N GLU A 179 15.69 12.95 11.27
CA GLU A 179 14.85 12.08 10.45
C GLU A 179 15.09 10.62 10.80
N TYR A 180 16.34 10.21 11.06
CA TYR A 180 16.64 8.87 11.55
C TYR A 180 15.95 8.62 12.91
N GLY A 181 16.03 9.57 13.84
CA GLY A 181 15.32 9.49 15.12
C GLY A 181 13.81 9.40 14.95
N TRP A 182 13.23 10.19 14.04
CA TRP A 182 11.82 10.12 13.67
C TRP A 182 11.43 8.77 13.07
N LEU A 183 12.25 8.23 12.16
CA LEU A 183 12.04 6.94 11.51
C LEU A 183 11.96 5.82 12.55
N GLN A 184 12.88 5.80 13.52
CA GLN A 184 12.88 4.79 14.58
C GLN A 184 11.55 4.81 15.35
N ARG A 185 11.13 5.98 15.86
CA ARG A 185 9.88 6.12 16.62
C ARG A 185 8.64 5.77 15.79
N SER A 186 8.64 6.16 14.51
CA SER A 186 7.49 5.97 13.62
C SER A 186 7.34 4.54 13.09
N THR A 187 8.35 3.69 13.32
CA THR A 187 8.36 2.31 12.84
C THR A 187 8.35 1.28 13.98
N GLU A 188 8.32 1.68 15.25
CA GLU A 188 8.20 0.70 16.34
C GLU A 188 6.99 -0.25 16.13
N PRO A 189 7.12 -1.53 16.50
CA PRO A 189 6.02 -2.50 16.42
C PRO A 189 4.73 -2.07 17.16
#